data_AF-A0A7J2I214-F1
#
_entry.id   AF-A0A7J2I214-F1
#
_cell.length_a   1.000
_cell.length_b   1.000
_cell.length_c   1.000
_cell.angle_alpha   90.00
_cell.angle_beta   90.00
_cell.angle_gamma   90.00
#
_symmetry.space_group_name_H-M   'P 1'
#
loop_
_entity.id
_entity.type
_entity.pdbx_description
1 polymer ?
#
loop_
_entity_poly.entity_id
_entity_poly.type
_entity_poly.pdbx_seq_one_letter_code
_entity_poly.pdbx_strand_id
1 'polypeptide(L)'
;MTRVAVLDSDRCKPKRCGRLCYRFCPMVRSHVEAIRFENDNPVIVESLCTGCGICVKKCPFQAISIVNLPDALEKDCSHRFGENTFKLYRLPTPSPGTVLGLLGQNGIGKTTT
;
A
#
# COMPACT_ATOMS: atom_id res chain seq x y z
N MET A 1 -7.17 7.25 1.49
CA MET A 1 -6.46 6.35 0.54
C MET A 1 -4.96 6.45 0.78
N THR A 2 -4.48 5.60 1.68
CA THR A 2 -3.07 5.55 2.10
C THR A 2 -2.23 4.82 1.05
N ARG A 3 -1.06 5.38 0.69
CA ARG A 3 -0.14 4.79 -0.28
C ARG A 3 1.24 4.70 0.33
N VAL A 4 1.92 3.58 0.10
CA VAL A 4 3.25 3.33 0.65
C VAL A 4 4.18 2.80 -0.44
N ALA A 5 5.46 3.13 -0.33
CA ALA A 5 6.49 2.59 -1.21
C ALA A 5 6.99 1.24 -0.68
N VAL A 6 7.03 0.24 -1.56
CA VAL A 6 7.53 -1.11 -1.29
C VAL A 6 8.81 -1.33 -2.10
N LEU A 7 9.81 -1.96 -1.49
CA LEU A 7 11.08 -2.28 -2.11
C LEU A 7 11.10 -3.75 -2.53
N ASP A 8 11.51 -4.00 -3.77
CA ASP A 8 11.92 -5.30 -4.28
C ASP A 8 13.43 -5.48 -4.01
N SER A 9 13.74 -6.36 -3.06
CA SER A 9 15.11 -6.64 -2.62
C SER A 9 15.97 -7.28 -3.71
N ASP A 10 15.37 -8.03 -4.63
CA ASP A 10 16.10 -8.77 -5.66
C ASP A 10 16.61 -7.82 -6.76
N ARG A 11 15.85 -6.76 -7.04
CA ARG A 11 16.21 -5.72 -8.02
C ARG A 11 17.10 -4.65 -7.42
N CYS A 12 17.09 -4.48 -6.10
CA CYS A 12 17.81 -3.40 -5.43
C CYS A 12 19.32 -3.65 -5.44
N LYS A 13 20.08 -2.69 -5.98
CA LYS A 13 21.56 -2.70 -5.95
C LYS A 13 22.09 -1.43 -5.29
N PRO A 14 22.09 -1.35 -3.94
CA PRO A 14 22.38 -0.12 -3.19
C PRO A 14 23.78 0.43 -3.44
N LYS A 15 24.77 -0.46 -3.65
CA LYS A 15 26.16 -0.09 -3.94
C LYS A 15 26.34 0.61 -5.29
N ARG A 16 25.41 0.43 -6.24
CA ARG A 16 25.50 0.97 -7.61
C ARG A 16 24.55 2.14 -7.89
N CYS A 17 23.68 2.51 -6.96
CA CYS A 17 22.68 3.57 -7.18
C CYS A 17 23.00 4.90 -6.48
N GLY A 18 24.03 4.97 -5.62
CA GLY A 18 24.35 6.21 -4.89
C GLY A 18 23.28 6.65 -3.89
N ARG A 19 22.43 5.72 -3.42
CA ARG A 19 21.36 5.95 -2.43
C ARG A 19 20.38 7.06 -2.85
N LEU A 20 20.01 7.10 -4.13
CA LEU A 20 19.07 8.08 -4.70
C LEU A 20 17.70 8.08 -4.03
N CYS A 21 17.19 6.91 -3.62
CA CYS A 21 15.91 6.79 -2.91
C CYS A 21 15.91 7.61 -1.61
N TYR A 22 17.00 7.59 -0.86
CA TYR A 22 17.17 8.34 0.39
C TYR A 22 17.36 9.83 0.13
N ARG A 23 18.29 10.20 -0.77
CA ARG A 23 18.63 11.61 -1.06
C ARG A 23 17.46 12.42 -1.62
N PHE A 24 16.62 11.81 -2.45
CA PHE A 24 15.49 12.49 -3.10
C PHE A 24 14.16 12.31 -2.35
N CYS A 25 14.12 11.56 -1.25
CA CYS A 25 12.89 11.42 -0.48
C CYS A 25 12.56 12.73 0.27
N PRO A 26 11.38 13.34 0.03
CA PRO A 26 10.99 14.58 0.72
C PRO A 26 10.96 14.41 2.24
N MET A 27 10.48 13.27 2.73
CA MET A 27 10.37 13.00 4.17
C MET A 27 11.76 12.98 4.83
N VAL A 28 12.72 12.30 4.20
CA VAL A 28 14.12 12.27 4.67
C VAL A 28 14.74 13.67 4.66
N ARG A 29 14.47 14.47 3.62
CA ARG A 29 14.92 15.86 3.54
C ARG A 29 14.28 16.76 4.59
N SER A 30 13.07 16.43 5.04
CA SER A 30 12.37 17.07 6.16
C SER A 30 12.76 16.49 7.52
N HIS A 31 13.87 15.74 7.61
CA HIS A 31 14.35 15.10 8.84
C HIS A 31 13.44 14.01 9.44
N VAL A 32 12.57 13.41 8.62
CA VAL A 32 11.76 12.25 8.99
C VAL A 32 12.39 10.98 8.41
N GLU A 33 12.65 9.99 9.25
CA GLU A 33 13.31 8.73 8.88
C GLU A 33 12.41 7.76 8.08
N ALA A 34 11.87 8.19 6.95
CA ALA A 34 11.03 7.35 6.10
C ALA A 34 11.81 6.21 5.40
N ILE A 35 13.14 6.33 5.30
CA ILE A 35 14.02 5.31 4.70
C ILE A 35 15.22 5.12 5.64
N ARG A 36 15.39 3.90 6.14
CA ARG A 36 16.55 3.47 6.94
C ARG A 36 17.45 2.57 6.12
N PHE A 37 18.68 2.36 6.58
CA PHE A 37 19.60 1.40 5.96
C PHE A 37 20.02 0.37 7.00
N GLU A 38 19.73 -0.89 6.72
CA GLU A 38 20.16 -2.04 7.52
C GLU A 38 21.06 -2.91 6.66
N ASN A 39 22.30 -3.16 7.10
CA ASN A 39 23.27 -3.99 6.35
C ASN A 39 23.44 -3.55 4.88
N ASP A 40 23.53 -2.23 4.64
CA ASP A 40 23.56 -1.59 3.31
C ASP A 40 22.28 -1.67 2.46
N ASN A 41 21.24 -2.38 2.91
CA ASN A 41 19.96 -2.46 2.22
C ASN A 41 18.99 -1.37 2.72
N PRO A 42 18.32 -0.64 1.81
CA PRO A 42 17.31 0.34 2.20
C PRO A 42 16.08 -0.37 2.75
N VAL A 43 15.53 0.13 3.85
CA VAL A 43 14.27 -0.31 4.46
C VAL A 43 13.33 0.88 4.49
N ILE A 44 12.14 0.75 3.92
CA ILE A 44 11.14 1.82 3.88
C ILE A 44 10.22 1.65 5.09
N VAL A 45 10.10 2.71 5.90
CA VAL A 45 9.22 2.71 7.08
C VAL A 45 7.82 3.11 6.63
N GLU A 46 6.89 2.16 6.62
CA GLU A 46 5.54 2.34 6.06
C GLU A 46 4.76 3.48 6.72
N SER A 47 4.86 3.61 8.05
CA SER A 47 4.15 4.64 8.83
C SER A 47 4.63 6.06 8.56
N LEU A 48 5.86 6.23 8.06
CA LEU A 48 6.47 7.53 7.77
C LEU A 48 6.49 7.83 6.26
N CYS A 49 6.12 6.86 5.43
CA CYS A 49 6.08 7.00 3.99
C CYS A 49 4.78 7.68 3.57
N THR A 50 4.87 8.81 2.87
CA THR A 50 3.70 9.52 2.32
C THR A 50 3.24 8.98 0.96
N GLY A 51 3.96 8.01 0.38
CA GLY A 51 3.62 7.46 -0.93
C GLY A 51 3.81 8.42 -2.11
N CYS A 52 4.65 9.46 -1.97
CA CYS A 52 4.85 10.49 -3.00
C CYS A 52 5.38 9.99 -4.36
N GLY A 53 6.01 8.81 -4.41
CA GLY A 53 6.48 8.19 -5.67
C GLY A 53 7.76 8.75 -6.27
N ILE A 54 8.44 9.70 -5.63
CA ILE A 54 9.71 10.25 -6.14
C ILE A 54 10.82 9.20 -6.15
N CYS A 55 10.88 8.36 -5.13
CA CYS A 55 11.84 7.25 -5.03
C CYS A 55 11.71 6.26 -6.18
N VAL A 56 10.48 5.99 -6.65
CA VAL A 56 10.20 5.12 -7.82
C VAL A 56 10.83 5.71 -9.07
N LYS A 57 10.58 7.00 -9.34
CA LYS A 57 11.09 7.68 -10.55
C LYS A 57 12.61 7.83 -10.56
N LYS A 58 13.24 7.91 -9.39
CA LYS A 58 14.70 8.10 -9.25
C LYS A 58 15.47 6.79 -9.14
N CYS A 59 14.82 5.66 -8.90
CA CYS A 59 15.50 4.38 -8.81
C CYS A 59 15.92 3.89 -10.20
N PRO A 60 17.23 3.79 -10.51
CA PRO A 60 17.70 3.35 -11.83
C PRO A 60 17.37 1.88 -12.12
N PHE A 61 17.17 1.08 -11.08
CA PHE A 61 16.84 -0.35 -11.18
C PHE A 61 15.33 -0.62 -11.10
N GLN A 62 14.49 0.42 -10.99
CA GLN A 62 13.04 0.30 -10.82
C GLN A 62 12.65 -0.70 -9.70
N ALA A 63 13.46 -0.77 -8.65
CA ALA A 63 13.29 -1.69 -7.53
C ALA A 63 12.23 -1.23 -6.51
N ILE A 64 11.57 -0.09 -6.72
CA ILE A 64 10.60 0.47 -5.77
C ILE A 64 9.27 0.64 -6.50
N SER A 65 8.18 0.22 -5.87
CA SER A 65 6.81 0.38 -6.38
C SER A 65 5.92 1.05 -5.33
N ILE A 66 4.92 1.81 -5.77
CA ILE A 66 3.88 2.33 -4.86
C ILE A 66 2.72 1.35 -4.81
N VAL A 67 2.35 0.95 -3.60
CA VAL A 67 1.20 0.08 -3.31
C VAL A 67 0.15 0.89 -2.55
N ASN A 68 -1.12 0.64 -2.87
CA ASN A 68 -2.25 1.22 -2.15
C ASN A 68 -2.59 0.31 -0.97
N LEU A 69 -2.65 0.88 0.23
CA LEU A 69 -3.14 0.17 1.40
C LEU A 69 -4.67 0.22 1.42
N PRO A 70 -5.32 -0.84 1.94
CA PRO A 70 -6.75 -0.83 2.16
C PRO A 70 -7.09 0.26 3.19
N ASP A 71 -8.11 1.04 2.87
CA ASP A 71 -8.63 2.11 3.70
C ASP A 71 -10.15 2.12 3.55
N ALA A 72 -10.86 2.62 4.54
CA ALA A 72 -12.31 2.69 4.47
C ALA A 72 -12.72 3.54 3.26
N LEU A 73 -13.45 2.93 2.32
CA LEU A 73 -13.92 3.65 1.15
C LEU A 73 -14.95 4.68 1.60
N GLU A 74 -14.79 5.94 1.20
CA GLU A 74 -15.80 6.98 1.43
C GLU A 74 -17.00 6.80 0.47
N LYS A 75 -16.77 6.15 -0.67
CA LYS A 75 -17.75 5.87 -1.73
C LYS A 75 -18.15 4.39 -1.71
N ASP A 76 -19.27 4.05 -2.34
CA ASP A 76 -19.77 2.67 -2.48
C ASP A 76 -20.15 1.97 -1.14
N CYS A 77 -20.61 2.72 -0.14
CA CYS A 77 -21.17 2.14 1.07
C CYS A 77 -22.52 1.48 0.73
N SER A 78 -22.55 0.14 0.71
CA SER A 78 -23.77 -0.63 0.41
C SER A 78 -24.68 -0.72 1.64
N HIS A 79 -24.12 -0.97 2.81
CA HIS A 79 -24.89 -1.08 4.05
C HIS A 79 -24.08 -0.63 5.27
N ARG A 80 -24.78 -0.12 6.29
CA ARG A 80 -24.23 0.22 7.61
C ARG A 80 -25.27 -0.11 8.67
N PHE A 81 -24.88 -0.87 9.70
CA PHE A 81 -25.81 -1.29 10.76
C PHE A 81 -26.18 -0.18 11.75
N GLY A 82 -25.38 0.89 11.84
CA GLY A 82 -25.54 2.00 12.79
C GLY A 82 -24.33 2.94 12.83
N GLU A 83 -24.38 3.99 13.63
CA GLU A 83 -23.26 4.93 13.80
C GLU A 83 -22.04 4.24 14.43
N ASN A 84 -20.85 4.43 13.85
CA ASN A 84 -19.60 3.77 14.25
C ASN A 84 -19.62 2.23 14.28
N THR A 85 -20.57 1.61 13.57
CA THR A 85 -20.64 0.15 13.41
C THR A 85 -20.05 -0.30 12.07
N PHE A 86 -20.08 -1.62 11.84
CA PHE A 86 -19.65 -2.25 10.60
C PHE A 86 -20.31 -1.63 9.36
N LYS A 87 -19.50 -1.37 8.34
CA LYS A 87 -19.90 -0.87 7.03
C LYS A 87 -19.48 -1.88 5.98
N LEU A 88 -20.42 -2.24 5.11
CA LEU A 88 -20.16 -3.09 3.95
C LEU A 88 -19.99 -2.21 2.72
N TYR A 89 -18.95 -2.52 1.94
CA TYR A 89 -18.61 -1.80 0.72
C TYR A 89 -18.65 -2.73 -0.47
N ARG A 90 -19.43 -2.34 -1.49
CA ARG A 90 -19.65 -3.08 -2.74
C ARG A 90 -20.27 -4.46 -2.54
N LEU A 91 -21.13 -4.85 -3.48
CA LEU A 91 -21.68 -6.20 -3.55
C LEU A 91 -21.24 -6.84 -4.87
N PRO A 92 -20.84 -8.11 -4.87
CA PRO A 92 -20.52 -8.82 -6.08
C PRO A 92 -21.80 -9.15 -6.85
N THR A 93 -21.80 -8.94 -8.16
CA THR A 93 -22.91 -9.28 -9.03
C THR A 93 -22.82 -10.75 -9.48
N PRO A 94 -23.79 -11.62 -9.16
CA PRO A 94 -23.77 -13.01 -9.60
C PRO A 94 -23.97 -13.11 -11.11
N SER A 95 -23.23 -14.02 -11.75
CA SER A 95 -23.38 -14.32 -13.18
C SER A 95 -24.15 -15.63 -13.38
N PRO A 96 -25.16 -15.68 -14.27
CA PRO A 96 -25.93 -16.90 -14.51
C PRO A 96 -25.04 -18.05 -15.01
N GLY A 97 -25.29 -19.27 -14.55
CA GLY A 97 -24.59 -20.47 -15.01
C GLY A 97 -23.17 -20.67 -14.45
N THR A 98 -22.70 -19.81 -13.55
CA THR A 98 -21.40 -19.96 -12.87
C THR A 98 -21.56 -19.90 -11.35
N VAL A 99 -20.70 -20.62 -10.63
CA VAL A 99 -20.66 -20.59 -9.16
C VAL A 99 -19.74 -19.47 -8.71
N LEU A 100 -20.27 -18.52 -7.93
CA LEU A 100 -19.50 -17.44 -7.33
C LEU A 100 -19.09 -17.80 -5.89
N GLY A 101 -17.79 -17.91 -5.63
CA GLY A 101 -17.25 -18.14 -4.29
C GLY A 101 -16.88 -16.84 -3.58
N LEU A 102 -17.35 -16.65 -2.34
CA LEU A 102 -16.97 -15.52 -1.49
C LEU A 102 -15.95 -15.99 -0.44
N LEU A 103 -14.73 -15.50 -0.54
CA LEU A 103 -13.61 -15.86 0.34
C LEU A 103 -13.07 -14.63 1.07
N GLY A 104 -12.68 -14.84 2.32
CA GLY A 104 -12.03 -13.83 3.15
C GLY A 104 -12.19 -14.12 4.64
N GLN A 105 -11.59 -13.29 5.49
CA GLN A 105 -11.55 -13.50 6.95
C GLN A 105 -12.95 -13.42 7.59
N ASN A 106 -13.09 -13.96 8.80
CA ASN A 106 -14.35 -13.84 9.54
C ASN A 106 -14.60 -12.38 9.95
N GLY A 107 -15.86 -11.94 9.89
CA GLY A 107 -16.24 -10.56 10.23
C GLY A 107 -16.13 -9.52 9.09
N ILE A 108 -15.75 -9.91 7.87
CA ILE A 108 -15.67 -8.96 6.72
C ILE A 108 -17.01 -8.70 6.02
N GLY A 109 -18.13 -9.25 6.52
CA GLY A 109 -19.45 -9.09 5.93
C GLY A 109 -19.85 -10.12 4.87
N LYS A 110 -19.20 -11.30 4.81
CA LYS A 110 -19.57 -12.39 3.87
C LYS A 110 -21.02 -12.85 3.99
N THR A 111 -21.57 -12.86 5.21
CA THR A 111 -22.98 -13.22 5.49
C THR A 111 -23.93 -12.06 5.21
N THR A 112 -23.41 -10.83 5.19
CA THR A 112 -24.17 -9.60 4.92
C THR A 112 -24.22 -9.28 3.42
N THR A 113 -23.31 -9.85 2.64
CA THR A 113 -23.20 -9.72 1.19
C THR A 113 -24.21 -10.63 0.51
#